data_AF-A0A4Q4NVQ4-F1
#
_entry.id   AF-A0A4Q4NVQ4-F1
#
_cell.length_a   1.000
_cell.length_b   1.000
_cell.length_c   1.000
_cell.angle_alpha   90.00
_cell.angle_beta   90.00
_cell.angle_gamma   90.00
#
_symmetry.space_group_name_H-M   'P 1'
#
loop_
_entity.id
_entity.type
_entity.pdbx_description
1 polymer ?
#
loop_
_entity_poly.entity_id
_entity_poly.type
_entity_poly.pdbx_seq_one_letter_code
_entity_poly.pdbx_strand_id
1 'polypeptide(L)'
;MTNQQKSATRMGQQVDSPACRSSSPAKVSRKNTPMIPDDAAAVQSARKEEEEMERKRDAVRQAIFQEASDEALEIPLGYLNVAVKIIRWDESIDDFKGHTEEIERLQSIFVNLFGYECSVHSIEDSKRPQLDINKAILDHVHKHDDPNNLLIIYYTGHGSRNEEGEYLELSAKADPSYIRASRRHMAKASWRKAELPVLNDMEGDALVILDCCMASAAALKCRNVGSRIYQLLAASAEESFTTGPGPNSFTTALCNSLEELLDEKGGPFLLTQLCEKINEKRKRQPCIPWDRLRSYKRTVQLGPLHQHQTQEREAAFQKDAPERASINLRLSLKVEDLNDEQIKHVARQIPHICREAKVDVRRIYWEGMTTKKRAMSSIIEADSDDGYEVTINNQGEDTIGRTRPMVFEAAVHSVNRAYKVRNAFRRMHDNRRPTCESENGAFQLFARTLMTGSMALAFALVGALVFTETKERCILFGAGVAMVVAYQMQQLEQTLQGDRRRRGLR
;
A
#
# COMPACT_ATOMS: atom_id res chain seq x y z
N MET A 1 28.98 21.41 -72.35
CA MET A 1 29.52 22.77 -72.55
C MET A 1 29.31 23.56 -71.25
N THR A 2 30.41 23.74 -70.50
CA THR A 2 30.89 24.93 -69.72
C THR A 2 29.91 26.10 -69.46
N ASN A 3 29.86 26.81 -68.32
CA ASN A 3 30.84 27.30 -67.31
C ASN A 3 30.06 27.69 -66.03
N GLN A 4 30.47 27.42 -64.77
CA GLN A 4 31.51 28.03 -63.92
C GLN A 4 31.51 29.58 -63.78
N GLN A 5 31.29 30.09 -62.56
CA GLN A 5 32.24 31.01 -61.90
C GLN A 5 32.04 31.09 -60.37
N LYS A 6 33.18 31.12 -59.67
CA LYS A 6 33.42 31.18 -58.22
C LYS A 6 33.90 32.59 -57.81
N SER A 7 33.94 32.80 -56.47
CA SER A 7 35.02 33.44 -55.66
C SER A 7 34.59 34.74 -54.97
N ALA A 8 35.16 35.21 -53.85
CA ALA A 8 35.80 34.67 -52.65
C ALA A 8 36.25 35.89 -51.78
N THR A 9 36.41 35.69 -50.47
CA THR A 9 37.44 36.28 -49.57
C THR A 9 37.28 37.65 -48.83
N ARG A 10 37.39 37.53 -47.48
CA ARG A 10 38.36 38.11 -46.50
C ARG A 10 38.12 39.41 -45.69
N MET A 11 38.10 39.19 -44.37
CA MET A 11 38.69 39.85 -43.17
C MET A 11 39.18 41.32 -43.17
N GLY A 12 39.01 41.98 -42.01
CA GLY A 12 40.11 42.63 -41.28
C GLY A 12 39.81 43.87 -40.40
N GLN A 13 40.13 43.77 -39.09
CA GLN A 13 40.64 44.80 -38.13
C GLN A 13 39.71 45.95 -37.63
N GLN A 14 39.46 46.14 -36.32
CA GLN A 14 40.28 46.54 -35.13
C GLN A 14 40.49 48.08 -35.03
N VAL A 15 40.18 48.72 -33.87
CA VAL A 15 40.88 49.87 -33.19
C VAL A 15 40.17 50.30 -31.87
N ASP A 16 40.90 50.19 -30.75
CA ASP A 16 41.18 51.05 -29.55
C ASP A 16 40.18 51.89 -28.70
N SER A 17 40.23 51.62 -27.36
CA SER A 17 40.48 52.48 -26.15
C SER A 17 39.57 53.69 -25.75
N PRO A 18 39.64 54.31 -24.53
CA PRO A 18 40.47 54.07 -23.31
C PRO A 18 39.79 54.15 -21.89
N ALA A 19 40.55 53.67 -20.89
CA ALA A 19 40.74 54.01 -19.46
C ALA A 19 39.77 54.86 -18.59
N CYS A 20 39.58 54.43 -17.32
CA CYS A 20 39.74 55.30 -16.12
C CYS A 20 39.89 54.50 -14.79
N ARG A 21 40.82 54.92 -13.93
CA ARG A 21 41.11 54.42 -12.56
C ARG A 21 40.37 55.25 -11.50
N SER A 22 39.94 54.65 -10.39
CA SER A 22 39.87 55.23 -9.01
C SER A 22 39.46 54.14 -8.00
N SER A 23 40.35 53.70 -7.12
CA SER A 23 40.47 54.00 -5.67
C SER A 23 39.36 53.42 -4.75
N SER A 24 39.81 52.59 -3.80
CA SER A 24 39.11 51.84 -2.73
C SER A 24 38.21 52.67 -1.80
N PRO A 25 37.31 52.04 -1.02
CA PRO A 25 37.69 51.69 0.36
C PRO A 25 37.18 50.32 0.84
N ALA A 26 37.94 49.76 1.80
CA ALA A 26 37.67 48.51 2.49
C ALA A 26 36.34 48.50 3.25
N LYS A 27 35.58 47.41 3.10
CA LYS A 27 34.51 47.01 4.04
C LYS A 27 34.76 45.59 4.52
N VAL A 28 34.96 45.50 5.84
CA VAL A 28 34.89 44.29 6.67
C VAL A 28 33.45 43.75 6.65
N SER A 29 33.30 42.41 6.76
CA SER A 29 32.06 41.62 7.03
C SER A 29 31.84 40.58 5.92
N ARG A 30 31.69 39.27 6.14
CA ARG A 30 31.27 38.44 7.28
C ARG A 30 32.06 37.12 7.17
N LYS A 31 32.57 36.61 8.29
CA LYS A 31 33.21 35.28 8.35
C LYS A 31 32.21 34.21 7.87
N ASN A 32 32.68 33.37 6.96
CA ASN A 32 32.01 32.17 6.47
C ASN A 32 31.63 31.29 7.66
N THR A 33 30.33 31.14 7.93
CA THR A 33 29.84 30.01 8.71
C THR A 33 30.03 28.77 7.84
N PRO A 34 30.69 27.71 8.32
CA PRO A 34 30.75 26.45 7.60
C PRO A 34 29.31 25.95 7.46
N MET A 35 28.82 25.81 6.22
CA MET A 35 27.64 25.01 5.97
C MET A 35 27.99 23.58 6.38
N ILE A 36 27.48 23.16 7.54
CA ILE A 36 27.43 21.75 7.93
C ILE A 36 26.50 21.10 6.88
N PRO A 37 26.97 20.12 6.09
CA PRO A 37 26.10 19.38 5.19
C PRO A 37 24.98 18.73 6.00
N ASP A 38 23.76 18.71 5.45
CA ASP A 38 22.62 18.00 6.02
C ASP A 38 22.88 16.48 6.00
N ASP A 39 23.70 15.97 6.93
CA ASP A 39 24.01 14.55 7.12
C ASP A 39 22.75 13.71 7.36
N ALA A 40 21.67 14.34 7.83
CA ALA A 40 20.38 13.69 8.06
C ALA A 40 19.76 13.11 6.78
N ALA A 41 19.91 13.77 5.63
CA ALA A 41 19.34 13.28 4.36
C ALA A 41 20.12 12.06 3.83
N ALA A 42 21.45 12.09 3.93
CA ALA A 42 22.32 10.98 3.54
C ALA A 42 22.08 9.74 4.41
N VAL A 43 21.95 9.92 5.74
CA VAL A 43 21.61 8.84 6.68
C VAL A 43 20.24 8.23 6.39
N GLN A 44 19.23 9.04 6.01
CA GLN A 44 17.92 8.54 5.62
C GLN A 44 17.94 7.75 4.31
N SER A 45 18.74 8.17 3.31
CA SER A 45 18.89 7.42 2.05
C SER A 45 19.55 6.07 2.30
N ALA A 46 20.68 6.05 3.01
CA ALA A 46 21.40 4.82 3.32
C ALA A 46 20.55 3.82 4.11
N ARG A 47 19.73 4.32 5.06
CA ARG A 47 18.80 3.48 5.81
C ARG A 47 17.71 2.88 4.92
N LYS A 48 17.14 3.64 3.98
CA LYS A 48 16.11 3.14 3.05
C LYS A 48 16.68 2.07 2.12
N GLU A 49 17.87 2.30 1.58
CA GLU A 49 18.57 1.33 0.73
C GLU A 49 18.87 0.03 1.49
N GLU A 50 19.32 0.13 2.74
CA GLU A 50 19.53 -1.02 3.60
C GLU A 50 18.24 -1.78 3.91
N GLU A 51 17.15 -1.08 4.26
CA GLU A 51 15.84 -1.70 4.49
C GLU A 51 15.32 -2.41 3.23
N GLU A 52 15.57 -1.84 2.05
CA GLU A 52 15.21 -2.48 0.78
C GLU A 52 16.06 -3.72 0.48
N MET A 53 17.39 -3.64 0.68
CA MET A 53 18.27 -4.80 0.53
C MET A 53 17.91 -5.93 1.50
N GLU A 54 17.56 -5.62 2.76
CA GLU A 54 17.13 -6.63 3.71
C GLU A 54 15.82 -7.30 3.28
N ARG A 55 14.85 -6.53 2.76
CA ARG A 55 13.62 -7.10 2.20
C ARG A 55 13.89 -8.04 1.03
N LYS A 56 14.82 -7.67 0.14
CA LYS A 56 15.22 -8.54 -0.98
C LYS A 56 15.85 -9.84 -0.49
N ARG A 57 16.76 -9.75 0.50
CA ARG A 57 17.37 -10.93 1.12
C ARG A 57 16.33 -11.83 1.78
N ASP A 58 15.43 -11.24 2.57
CA ASP A 58 14.40 -12.01 3.28
C ASP A 58 13.42 -12.70 2.31
N ALA A 59 13.07 -12.07 1.19
CA ALA A 59 12.29 -12.70 0.13
C ALA A 59 12.99 -13.93 -0.49
N VAL A 60 14.32 -13.87 -0.66
CA VAL A 60 15.12 -15.01 -1.13
C VAL A 60 15.13 -16.13 -0.07
N ARG A 61 15.41 -15.80 1.20
CA ARG A 61 15.37 -16.77 2.31
C ARG A 61 14.02 -17.46 2.39
N GLN A 62 12.95 -16.69 2.27
CA GLN A 62 11.59 -17.20 2.25
C GLN A 62 11.34 -18.17 1.11
N ALA A 63 11.77 -17.84 -0.11
CA ALA A 63 11.59 -18.73 -1.26
C ALA A 63 12.31 -20.08 -1.06
N ILE A 64 13.56 -20.03 -0.59
CA ILE A 64 14.36 -21.23 -0.29
C ILE A 64 13.70 -22.07 0.81
N PHE A 65 13.24 -21.42 1.89
CA PHE A 65 12.55 -22.09 2.97
C PHE A 65 11.26 -22.74 2.50
N GLN A 66 10.44 -22.02 1.74
CA GLN A 66 9.15 -22.50 1.27
C GLN A 66 9.32 -23.70 0.35
N GLU A 67 10.23 -23.63 -0.62
CA GLU A 67 10.53 -24.73 -1.53
C GLU A 67 10.93 -26.00 -0.78
N ALA A 68 11.86 -25.89 0.16
CA ALA A 68 12.36 -27.05 0.93
C ALA A 68 11.32 -27.59 1.94
N SER A 69 10.47 -26.73 2.49
CA SER A 69 9.39 -27.14 3.38
C SER A 69 8.26 -27.83 2.61
N ASP A 70 7.88 -27.29 1.46
CA ASP A 70 6.83 -27.84 0.60
C ASP A 70 7.26 -29.21 0.05
N GLU A 71 8.52 -29.35 -0.37
CA GLU A 71 9.13 -30.64 -0.74
C GLU A 71 8.99 -31.67 0.39
N ALA A 72 9.34 -31.29 1.63
CA ALA A 72 9.29 -32.19 2.78
C ALA A 72 7.86 -32.51 3.30
N LEU A 73 6.88 -31.68 2.93
CA LEU A 73 5.46 -31.87 3.20
C LEU A 73 4.72 -32.51 2.02
N GLU A 74 5.40 -32.78 0.91
CA GLU A 74 4.80 -33.28 -0.34
C GLU A 74 3.71 -32.34 -0.89
N ILE A 75 3.84 -31.03 -0.63
CA ILE A 75 2.93 -30.00 -1.11
C ILE A 75 3.35 -29.63 -2.53
N PRO A 76 2.43 -29.65 -3.51
CA PRO A 76 2.75 -29.20 -4.84
C PRO A 76 3.17 -27.72 -4.86
N LEU A 77 4.34 -27.42 -5.43
CA LEU A 77 4.88 -26.06 -5.51
C LEU A 77 3.92 -25.11 -6.24
N GLY A 78 3.53 -24.02 -5.58
CA GLY A 78 2.69 -22.96 -6.13
C GLY A 78 1.19 -23.15 -5.90
N TYR A 79 0.38 -22.59 -6.79
CA TYR A 79 -1.09 -22.59 -6.67
C TYR A 79 -1.72 -23.86 -7.24
N LEU A 80 -2.87 -24.24 -6.69
CA LEU A 80 -3.67 -25.34 -7.24
C LEU A 80 -4.30 -24.94 -8.57
N ASN A 81 -4.94 -23.77 -8.59
CA ASN A 81 -5.50 -23.16 -9.78
C ASN A 81 -5.14 -21.67 -9.82
N VAL A 82 -4.99 -21.14 -11.04
CA VAL A 82 -4.77 -19.72 -11.30
C VAL A 82 -5.76 -19.26 -12.34
N ALA A 83 -6.59 -18.27 -11.98
CA ALA A 83 -7.64 -17.74 -12.84
C ALA A 83 -7.42 -16.25 -13.10
N VAL A 84 -7.34 -15.88 -14.38
CA VAL A 84 -7.07 -14.54 -14.87
C VAL A 84 -8.33 -13.92 -15.45
N LYS A 85 -8.66 -12.72 -14.98
CA LYS A 85 -9.66 -11.84 -15.58
C LYS A 85 -8.98 -10.61 -16.15
N ILE A 86 -8.94 -10.50 -17.46
CA ILE A 86 -8.53 -9.30 -18.18
C ILE A 86 -9.77 -8.41 -18.33
N ILE A 87 -9.72 -7.17 -17.88
CA ILE A 87 -10.79 -6.18 -17.96
C ILE A 87 -10.30 -5.04 -18.84
N ARG A 88 -11.06 -4.74 -19.89
CA ARG A 88 -10.81 -3.63 -20.81
C ARG A 88 -12.11 -2.90 -21.15
N TRP A 89 -12.01 -1.72 -21.73
CA TRP A 89 -13.16 -1.07 -22.36
C TRP A 89 -13.40 -1.66 -23.74
N ASP A 90 -14.66 -1.64 -24.18
CA ASP A 90 -15.01 -2.11 -25.51
C ASP A 90 -14.36 -1.27 -26.61
N GLU A 91 -13.92 -1.93 -27.69
CA GLU A 91 -13.21 -1.31 -28.80
C GLU A 91 -14.01 -0.18 -29.47
N SER A 92 -15.35 -0.22 -29.38
CA SER A 92 -16.20 0.84 -29.92
C SER A 92 -16.12 2.16 -29.15
N ILE A 93 -15.64 2.13 -27.90
CA ILE A 93 -15.53 3.30 -27.03
C ILE A 93 -14.14 3.59 -26.49
N ASP A 94 -13.24 2.61 -26.50
CA ASP A 94 -11.82 2.76 -26.17
C ASP A 94 -11.12 3.60 -27.26
N ASP A 95 -10.33 4.59 -26.85
CA ASP A 95 -9.57 5.43 -27.78
C ASP A 95 -8.10 4.98 -27.96
N PHE A 96 -7.68 3.90 -27.28
CA PHE A 96 -6.37 3.28 -27.50
C PHE A 96 -6.37 2.33 -28.72
N LYS A 97 -5.55 2.65 -29.73
CA LYS A 97 -5.24 1.73 -30.85
C LYS A 97 -4.10 0.78 -30.46
N GLY A 98 -4.15 -0.48 -30.91
CA GLY A 98 -3.11 -1.48 -30.62
C GLY A 98 -3.34 -2.26 -29.33
N HIS A 99 -4.46 -1.99 -28.64
CA HIS A 99 -4.76 -2.55 -27.34
C HIS A 99 -5.14 -4.04 -27.43
N THR A 100 -5.81 -4.43 -28.50
CA THR A 100 -6.27 -5.81 -28.75
C THR A 100 -5.09 -6.75 -28.93
N GLU A 101 -4.08 -6.37 -29.70
CA GLU A 101 -2.90 -7.19 -29.98
C GLU A 101 -2.08 -7.46 -28.71
N GLU A 102 -1.91 -6.46 -27.84
CA GLU A 102 -1.22 -6.65 -26.56
C GLU A 102 -2.01 -7.56 -25.61
N ILE A 103 -3.33 -7.43 -25.58
CA ILE A 103 -4.22 -8.27 -24.76
C ILE A 103 -4.25 -9.71 -25.26
N GLU A 104 -4.35 -9.94 -26.57
CA GLU A 104 -4.31 -11.26 -27.17
C GLU A 104 -2.97 -11.95 -26.89
N ARG A 105 -1.86 -11.20 -26.98
CA ARG A 105 -0.54 -11.72 -26.60
C ARG A 105 -0.48 -12.09 -25.12
N LEU A 106 -0.93 -11.21 -24.23
CA LEU A 106 -0.92 -11.47 -22.78
C LEU A 106 -1.81 -12.67 -22.43
N GLN A 107 -2.99 -12.78 -23.03
CA GLN A 107 -3.88 -13.93 -22.87
C GLN A 107 -3.21 -15.22 -23.37
N SER A 108 -2.57 -15.17 -24.54
CA SER A 108 -1.81 -16.30 -25.08
C SER A 108 -0.70 -16.76 -24.13
N ILE A 109 0.04 -15.83 -23.51
CA ILE A 109 1.05 -16.18 -22.51
C ILE A 109 0.41 -16.89 -21.31
N PHE A 110 -0.65 -16.33 -20.73
CA PHE A 110 -1.32 -16.95 -19.58
C PHE A 110 -1.89 -18.34 -19.89
N VAL A 111 -2.52 -18.52 -21.05
CA VAL A 111 -3.11 -19.81 -21.42
C VAL A 111 -2.06 -20.81 -21.87
N ASN A 112 -1.21 -20.43 -22.82
CA ASN A 112 -0.35 -21.38 -23.53
C ASN A 112 0.98 -21.65 -22.79
N LEU A 113 1.55 -20.65 -22.14
CA LEU A 113 2.82 -20.79 -21.43
C LEU A 113 2.63 -21.13 -19.96
N PHE A 114 1.62 -20.53 -19.32
CA PHE A 114 1.34 -20.75 -17.90
C PHE A 114 0.24 -21.77 -17.63
N GLY A 115 -0.58 -22.15 -18.61
CA GLY A 115 -1.69 -23.09 -18.39
C GLY A 115 -2.80 -22.55 -17.49
N TYR A 116 -2.91 -21.23 -17.36
CA TYR A 116 -3.93 -20.57 -16.52
C TYR A 116 -5.28 -20.50 -17.24
N GLU A 117 -6.37 -20.50 -16.46
CA GLU A 117 -7.67 -20.11 -17.00
C GLU A 117 -7.66 -18.60 -17.22
N CYS A 118 -7.90 -18.13 -18.45
CA CYS A 118 -7.89 -16.70 -18.74
C CYS A 118 -9.12 -16.30 -19.55
N SER A 119 -9.79 -15.24 -19.11
CA SER A 119 -10.96 -14.68 -19.79
C SER A 119 -10.89 -13.16 -19.86
N VAL A 120 -11.40 -12.60 -20.96
CA VAL A 120 -11.45 -11.16 -21.21
C VAL A 120 -12.89 -10.68 -20.99
N HIS A 121 -13.06 -9.61 -20.21
CA HIS A 121 -14.31 -8.90 -20.02
C HIS A 121 -14.22 -7.52 -20.67
N SER A 122 -15.15 -7.24 -21.59
CA SER A 122 -15.28 -5.96 -22.29
C SER A 122 -16.33 -5.12 -21.59
N ILE A 123 -15.96 -3.93 -21.09
CA ILE A 123 -16.92 -2.97 -20.54
C ILE A 123 -17.51 -2.16 -21.69
N GLU A 124 -18.79 -2.41 -21.97
CA GLU A 124 -19.52 -1.73 -23.03
C GLU A 124 -19.97 -0.31 -22.65
N ASP A 125 -20.49 0.47 -23.61
CA ASP A 125 -21.15 1.77 -23.41
C ASP A 125 -22.53 1.61 -22.72
N SER A 126 -22.53 0.91 -21.58
CA SER A 126 -23.70 0.74 -20.75
C SER A 126 -23.96 2.00 -19.94
N LYS A 127 -25.21 2.22 -19.52
CA LYS A 127 -25.53 3.31 -18.59
C LYS A 127 -24.88 3.14 -17.20
N ARG A 128 -24.28 1.97 -16.90
CA ARG A 128 -23.85 1.58 -15.55
C ARG A 128 -22.50 0.81 -15.58
N PRO A 129 -21.42 1.39 -16.14
CA PRO A 129 -20.10 0.74 -16.21
C PRO A 129 -19.57 0.29 -14.84
N GLN A 130 -19.87 1.02 -13.76
CA GLN A 130 -19.54 0.59 -12.41
C GLN A 130 -20.19 -0.74 -12.02
N LEU A 131 -21.46 -0.96 -12.38
CA LEU A 131 -22.12 -2.23 -12.06
C LEU A 131 -21.53 -3.37 -12.86
N ASP A 132 -21.16 -3.10 -14.11
CA ASP A 132 -20.60 -4.10 -15.01
C ASP A 132 -19.24 -4.60 -14.50
N ILE A 133 -18.31 -3.70 -14.19
CA ILE A 133 -17.01 -4.10 -13.62
C ILE A 133 -17.16 -4.79 -12.25
N ASN A 134 -18.09 -4.31 -11.41
CA ASN A 134 -18.36 -4.96 -10.13
C ASN A 134 -18.85 -6.39 -10.32
N LYS A 135 -19.75 -6.61 -11.29
CA LYS A 135 -20.26 -7.93 -11.62
C LYS A 135 -19.13 -8.82 -12.17
N ALA A 136 -18.33 -8.32 -13.11
CA ALA A 136 -17.24 -9.09 -13.70
C ALA A 136 -16.23 -9.59 -12.65
N ILE A 137 -15.87 -8.73 -11.68
CA ILE A 137 -14.97 -9.10 -10.59
C ILE A 137 -15.67 -10.05 -9.61
N LEU A 138 -16.92 -9.78 -9.22
CA LEU A 138 -17.66 -10.65 -8.30
C LEU A 138 -17.87 -12.04 -8.88
N ASP A 139 -18.23 -12.15 -10.16
CA ASP A 139 -18.41 -13.41 -10.87
C ASP A 139 -17.07 -14.17 -10.95
N HIS A 140 -15.95 -13.47 -11.16
CA HIS A 140 -14.61 -14.06 -11.15
C HIS A 140 -14.24 -14.62 -9.77
N VAL A 141 -14.47 -13.85 -8.71
CA VAL A 141 -14.27 -14.28 -7.33
C VAL A 141 -15.14 -15.48 -7.00
N HIS A 142 -16.44 -15.39 -7.25
CA HIS A 142 -17.39 -16.45 -6.93
C HIS A 142 -17.06 -17.78 -7.64
N LYS A 143 -16.54 -17.72 -8.87
CA LYS A 143 -16.24 -18.92 -9.66
C LYS A 143 -14.92 -19.59 -9.26
N HIS A 144 -13.91 -18.82 -8.83
CA HIS A 144 -12.53 -19.31 -8.73
C HIS A 144 -11.90 -19.23 -7.35
N ASP A 145 -12.51 -18.52 -6.39
CA ASP A 145 -11.93 -18.36 -5.06
C ASP A 145 -11.86 -19.68 -4.30
N ASP A 146 -10.67 -19.98 -3.78
CA ASP A 146 -10.34 -21.12 -2.92
C ASP A 146 -9.04 -20.77 -2.17
N PRO A 147 -8.84 -21.25 -0.93
CA PRO A 147 -7.63 -21.01 -0.15
C PRO A 147 -6.29 -21.35 -0.85
N ASN A 148 -6.30 -22.23 -1.85
CA ASN A 148 -5.09 -22.61 -2.59
C ASN A 148 -5.00 -22.03 -4.01
N ASN A 149 -5.92 -21.12 -4.37
CA ASN A 149 -5.97 -20.52 -5.69
C ASN A 149 -5.35 -19.12 -5.71
N LEU A 150 -4.92 -18.70 -6.89
CA LEU A 150 -4.56 -17.32 -7.20
C LEU A 150 -5.55 -16.73 -8.20
N LEU A 151 -6.17 -15.61 -7.85
CA LEU A 151 -6.95 -14.84 -8.80
C LEU A 151 -6.14 -13.65 -9.28
N ILE A 152 -5.97 -13.54 -10.59
CA ILE A 152 -5.31 -12.40 -11.23
C ILE A 152 -6.38 -11.53 -11.88
N ILE A 153 -6.40 -10.23 -11.55
CA ILE A 153 -7.25 -9.24 -12.22
C ILE A 153 -6.34 -8.25 -12.91
N TYR A 154 -6.37 -8.26 -14.23
CA TYR A 154 -5.62 -7.33 -15.07
C TYR A 154 -6.60 -6.28 -15.61
N TYR A 155 -6.38 -5.00 -15.32
CA TYR A 155 -7.11 -3.91 -15.96
C TYR A 155 -6.18 -3.13 -16.86
N THR A 156 -6.70 -2.73 -18.02
CA THR A 156 -5.99 -1.88 -18.96
C THR A 156 -6.91 -0.85 -19.60
N GLY A 157 -6.42 0.39 -19.73
CA GLY A 157 -7.19 1.53 -20.21
C GLY A 157 -6.79 2.83 -19.51
N HIS A 158 -7.67 3.84 -19.53
CA HIS A 158 -7.35 5.10 -18.85
C HIS A 158 -7.56 4.99 -17.35
N GLY A 159 -6.71 5.72 -16.64
CA GLY A 159 -6.78 5.91 -15.20
C GLY A 159 -6.63 7.40 -14.91
N SER A 160 -7.48 7.90 -14.03
CA SER A 160 -7.44 9.26 -13.52
C SER A 160 -7.82 9.26 -12.05
N ARG A 161 -7.54 10.34 -11.33
CA ARG A 161 -8.15 10.53 -10.02
C ARG A 161 -9.58 11.05 -10.18
N ASN A 162 -10.45 10.67 -9.25
CA ASN A 162 -11.78 11.27 -9.14
C ASN A 162 -11.69 12.79 -8.88
N GLU A 163 -12.82 13.50 -8.97
CA GLU A 163 -12.88 14.96 -8.78
C GLU A 163 -12.31 15.45 -7.43
N GLU A 164 -12.40 14.62 -6.40
CA GLU A 164 -11.87 14.90 -5.06
C GLU A 164 -10.37 14.58 -4.94
N GLY A 165 -9.76 13.97 -5.95
CA GLY A 165 -8.35 13.59 -5.95
C GLY A 165 -8.03 12.36 -5.08
N GLU A 166 -9.03 11.66 -4.54
CA GLU A 166 -8.82 10.64 -3.51
C GLU A 166 -8.60 9.22 -4.06
N TYR A 167 -9.24 8.84 -5.17
CA TYR A 167 -9.26 7.44 -5.62
C TYR A 167 -9.08 7.30 -7.13
N LEU A 168 -8.58 6.13 -7.54
CA LEU A 168 -8.49 5.74 -8.95
C LEU A 168 -9.87 5.57 -9.59
N GLU A 169 -10.08 6.30 -10.67
CA GLU A 169 -11.21 6.26 -11.58
C GLU A 169 -10.73 5.78 -12.96
N LEU A 170 -11.37 4.71 -13.43
CA LEU A 170 -11.13 4.04 -14.70
C LEU A 170 -12.04 4.67 -15.76
N SER A 171 -11.55 4.89 -16.97
CA SER A 171 -12.36 5.47 -18.05
C SER A 171 -12.03 4.90 -19.42
N ALA A 172 -13.03 4.91 -20.31
CA ALA A 172 -12.86 4.49 -21.71
C ALA A 172 -12.01 5.46 -22.53
N LYS A 173 -11.98 6.74 -22.14
CA LYS A 173 -11.30 7.83 -22.88
C LYS A 173 -10.47 8.70 -21.96
N ALA A 174 -9.43 9.33 -22.54
CA ALA A 174 -8.53 10.23 -21.82
C ALA A 174 -9.18 11.58 -21.44
N ASP A 175 -9.99 12.14 -22.35
CA ASP A 175 -10.54 13.49 -22.20
C ASP A 175 -12.02 13.49 -21.75
N PRO A 176 -12.34 14.03 -20.56
CA PRO A 176 -13.72 14.19 -20.10
C PRO A 176 -14.55 15.18 -20.95
N SER A 177 -13.90 16.07 -21.72
CA SER A 177 -14.55 17.15 -22.45
C SER A 177 -15.49 16.64 -23.57
N TYR A 178 -15.13 15.52 -24.21
CA TYR A 178 -15.93 14.85 -25.23
C TYR A 178 -17.32 14.41 -24.71
N ILE A 179 -17.45 14.19 -23.40
CA ILE A 179 -18.67 13.69 -22.77
C ILE A 179 -19.70 14.80 -22.55
N ARG A 180 -19.25 16.05 -22.30
CA ARG A 180 -20.17 17.19 -22.13
C ARG A 180 -20.96 17.51 -23.40
N ALA A 181 -20.40 17.22 -24.57
CA ALA A 181 -21.04 17.50 -25.85
C ALA A 181 -22.09 16.46 -26.27
N SER A 182 -22.00 15.21 -25.81
CA SER A 182 -22.76 14.08 -26.38
C SER A 182 -24.01 13.64 -25.60
N ARG A 183 -24.31 14.23 -24.43
CA ARG A 183 -25.38 13.78 -23.49
C ARG A 183 -25.31 12.27 -23.14
N ARG A 184 -24.21 11.58 -23.43
CA ARG A 184 -24.00 10.18 -23.08
C ARG A 184 -23.54 10.08 -21.62
N HIS A 185 -23.78 8.92 -21.02
CA HIS A 185 -23.37 8.67 -19.64
C HIS A 185 -21.83 8.61 -19.60
N MET A 186 -21.22 9.05 -18.49
CA MET A 186 -19.77 8.97 -18.35
C MET A 186 -19.37 7.48 -18.23
N ALA A 187 -18.67 6.96 -19.24
CA ALA A 187 -18.06 5.64 -19.25
C ALA A 187 -16.88 5.61 -18.25
N LYS A 188 -17.22 5.62 -16.96
CA LYS A 188 -16.29 5.70 -15.85
C LYS A 188 -16.66 4.74 -14.72
N ALA A 189 -15.66 4.17 -14.07
CA ALA A 189 -15.85 3.30 -12.92
C ALA A 189 -14.78 3.57 -11.85
N SER A 190 -15.16 3.48 -10.58
CA SER A 190 -14.25 3.55 -9.45
C SER A 190 -13.66 2.18 -9.17
N TRP A 191 -12.32 2.08 -9.22
CA TRP A 191 -11.61 0.86 -8.85
C TRP A 191 -11.90 0.46 -7.39
N ARG A 192 -11.88 1.45 -6.47
CA ARG A 192 -12.15 1.21 -5.04
C ARG A 192 -13.46 0.45 -4.78
N LYS A 193 -14.50 0.71 -5.57
CA LYS A 193 -15.79 0.02 -5.44
C LYS A 193 -15.75 -1.38 -6.05
N ALA A 194 -15.04 -1.53 -7.17
CA ALA A 194 -14.89 -2.79 -7.87
C ALA A 194 -13.99 -3.79 -7.12
N GLU A 195 -13.00 -3.29 -6.38
CA GLU A 195 -12.04 -4.05 -5.58
C GLU A 195 -12.64 -4.70 -4.32
N LEU A 196 -13.85 -4.28 -3.90
CA LEU A 196 -14.41 -4.69 -2.61
C LEU A 196 -14.54 -6.21 -2.40
N PRO A 197 -14.98 -7.02 -3.38
CA PRO A 197 -15.01 -8.48 -3.22
C PRO A 197 -13.61 -9.06 -3.00
N VAL A 198 -12.62 -8.53 -3.74
CA VAL A 198 -11.21 -8.95 -3.63
C VAL A 198 -10.62 -8.60 -2.28
N LEU A 199 -11.03 -7.49 -1.67
CA LEU A 199 -10.55 -7.05 -0.35
C LEU A 199 -11.18 -7.83 0.81
N ASN A 200 -12.49 -8.06 0.76
CA ASN A 200 -13.26 -8.45 1.93
C ASN A 200 -13.76 -9.89 1.91
N ASP A 201 -14.01 -10.45 0.72
CA ASP A 201 -14.81 -11.66 0.58
C ASP A 201 -14.00 -12.87 0.09
N MET A 202 -12.75 -12.65 -0.35
CA MET A 202 -11.85 -13.71 -0.83
C MET A 202 -11.10 -14.44 0.29
N GLU A 203 -10.94 -15.75 0.13
CA GLU A 203 -10.05 -16.61 0.91
C GLU A 203 -8.68 -16.82 0.23
N GLY A 204 -8.68 -16.95 -1.10
CA GLY A 204 -7.49 -17.20 -1.91
C GLY A 204 -6.58 -15.99 -2.10
N ASP A 205 -5.41 -16.23 -2.68
CA ASP A 205 -4.47 -15.16 -2.98
C ASP A 205 -4.96 -14.33 -4.18
N ALA A 206 -4.60 -13.05 -4.20
CA ALA A 206 -4.97 -12.13 -5.27
C ALA A 206 -3.77 -11.34 -5.80
N LEU A 207 -3.67 -11.23 -7.13
CA LEU A 207 -2.78 -10.32 -7.82
C LEU A 207 -3.59 -9.39 -8.71
N VAL A 208 -3.59 -8.10 -8.41
CA VAL A 208 -4.16 -7.09 -9.30
C VAL A 208 -3.04 -6.46 -10.10
N ILE A 209 -3.22 -6.29 -11.40
CA ILE A 209 -2.30 -5.60 -12.29
C ILE A 209 -3.07 -4.46 -12.95
N LEU A 210 -2.65 -3.22 -12.74
CA LEU A 210 -3.31 -2.04 -13.29
C LEU A 210 -2.40 -1.36 -14.31
N ASP A 211 -2.67 -1.60 -15.61
CA ASP A 211 -2.05 -0.88 -16.73
C ASP A 211 -2.86 0.38 -17.07
N CYS A 212 -2.65 1.41 -16.26
CA CYS A 212 -3.24 2.72 -16.48
C CYS A 212 -2.40 3.83 -15.84
N CYS A 213 -2.74 5.08 -16.17
CA CYS A 213 -2.17 6.26 -15.52
C CYS A 213 -2.66 6.35 -14.07
N MET A 214 -1.82 6.89 -13.18
CA MET A 214 -2.13 7.05 -11.76
C MET A 214 -2.50 5.72 -11.07
N ALA A 215 -2.04 4.58 -11.59
CA ALA A 215 -2.43 3.25 -11.12
C ALA A 215 -2.15 3.05 -9.62
N SER A 216 -1.05 3.63 -9.12
CA SER A 216 -0.71 3.57 -7.69
C SER A 216 -1.70 4.32 -6.77
N ALA A 217 -2.60 5.16 -7.30
CA ALA A 217 -3.69 5.74 -6.50
C ALA A 217 -4.68 4.66 -5.99
N ALA A 218 -4.69 3.46 -6.59
CA ALA A 218 -5.41 2.31 -6.07
C ALA A 218 -4.77 1.72 -4.80
N ALA A 219 -3.52 2.07 -4.47
CA ALA A 219 -2.76 1.42 -3.40
C ALA A 219 -3.20 1.78 -1.98
N LEU A 220 -4.33 2.50 -1.79
CA LEU A 220 -4.84 2.88 -0.48
C LEU A 220 -5.06 1.62 0.39
N LYS A 221 -4.16 1.40 1.35
CA LYS A 221 -4.02 0.12 2.05
C LYS A 221 -5.17 -0.13 3.01
N CYS A 222 -5.76 -1.32 2.96
CA CYS A 222 -6.70 -1.80 3.97
C CYS A 222 -5.95 -2.56 5.06
N ARG A 223 -6.35 -2.39 6.32
CA ARG A 223 -5.91 -3.28 7.42
C ARG A 223 -6.90 -4.44 7.47
N ASN A 224 -6.62 -5.50 6.73
CA ASN A 224 -7.30 -6.77 6.94
C ASN A 224 -6.34 -7.74 7.65
N VAL A 225 -6.87 -8.61 8.51
CA VAL A 225 -6.09 -9.49 9.41
C VAL A 225 -5.97 -10.90 8.81
N GLY A 226 -6.13 -11.03 7.50
CA GLY A 226 -6.06 -12.33 6.79
C GLY A 226 -4.63 -12.82 6.57
N SER A 227 -4.45 -14.14 6.50
CA SER A 227 -3.19 -14.80 6.17
C SER A 227 -2.88 -14.79 4.67
N ARG A 228 -3.90 -14.62 3.81
CA ARG A 228 -3.77 -14.61 2.34
C ARG A 228 -2.95 -13.43 1.81
N ILE A 229 -2.43 -13.60 0.60
CA ILE A 229 -1.66 -12.60 -0.14
C ILE A 229 -2.62 -11.76 -0.97
N TYR A 230 -2.45 -10.44 -0.94
CA TYR A 230 -3.07 -9.57 -1.93
C TYR A 230 -2.07 -8.49 -2.35
N GLN A 231 -1.53 -8.64 -3.55
CA GLN A 231 -0.60 -7.70 -4.15
C GLN A 231 -1.21 -6.97 -5.34
N LEU A 232 -0.75 -5.74 -5.54
CA LEU A 232 -1.09 -4.88 -6.67
C LEU A 232 0.21 -4.52 -7.41
N LEU A 233 0.27 -4.77 -8.71
CA LEU A 233 1.31 -4.28 -9.59
C LEU A 233 0.76 -3.09 -10.39
N ALA A 234 1.23 -1.89 -10.08
CA ALA A 234 0.81 -0.67 -10.74
C ALA A 234 1.80 -0.30 -11.87
N ALA A 235 1.30 -0.04 -13.08
CA ALA A 235 2.12 0.36 -14.23
C ALA A 235 2.72 1.77 -14.11
N SER A 236 2.22 2.57 -13.18
CA SER A 236 2.61 3.97 -12.97
C SER A 236 2.48 4.38 -11.49
N ALA A 237 3.29 5.38 -11.11
CA ALA A 237 3.18 6.07 -9.83
C ALA A 237 1.89 6.90 -9.73
N GLU A 238 1.57 7.32 -8.51
CA GLU A 238 0.29 7.93 -8.13
C GLU A 238 0.00 9.25 -8.89
N GLU A 239 1.04 9.96 -9.33
CA GLU A 239 0.96 11.22 -10.09
C GLU A 239 1.67 11.14 -11.45
N SER A 240 1.78 9.94 -12.02
CA SER A 240 2.47 9.74 -13.30
C SER A 240 1.59 9.09 -14.35
N PHE A 241 1.88 9.41 -15.60
CA PHE A 241 1.30 8.77 -16.78
C PHE A 241 2.09 7.51 -17.15
N THR A 242 1.41 6.51 -17.72
CA THR A 242 2.03 5.38 -18.43
C THR A 242 1.96 5.62 -19.94
N THR A 243 2.84 4.96 -20.69
CA THR A 243 2.76 4.95 -22.16
C THR A 243 1.60 4.05 -22.59
N GLY A 244 0.80 4.49 -23.56
CA GLY A 244 -0.25 3.67 -24.17
C GLY A 244 0.31 2.46 -24.95
N PRO A 245 -0.55 1.68 -25.62
CA PRO A 245 -0.13 0.46 -26.30
C PRO A 245 1.02 0.64 -27.30
N GLY A 246 1.89 -0.37 -27.39
CA GLY A 246 3.04 -0.39 -28.29
C GLY A 246 4.35 -0.81 -27.61
N PRO A 247 5.50 -0.68 -28.29
CA PRO A 247 6.76 -1.30 -27.86
C PRO A 247 7.29 -0.85 -26.49
N ASN A 248 6.88 0.32 -26.02
CA ASN A 248 7.28 0.89 -24.73
C ASN A 248 6.16 0.86 -23.68
N SER A 249 5.03 0.21 -23.98
CA SER A 249 3.89 0.10 -23.06
C SER A 249 4.25 -0.78 -21.85
N PHE A 250 3.41 -0.74 -20.82
CA PHE A 250 3.60 -1.62 -19.67
C PHE A 250 3.25 -3.05 -20.04
N THR A 251 2.14 -3.26 -20.75
CA THR A 251 1.72 -4.58 -21.24
C THR A 251 2.83 -5.27 -22.03
N THR A 252 3.49 -4.58 -22.98
CA THR A 252 4.59 -5.16 -23.77
C THR A 252 5.77 -5.55 -22.87
N ALA A 253 6.16 -4.70 -21.91
CA ALA A 253 7.23 -5.02 -20.99
C ALA A 253 6.88 -6.18 -20.05
N LEU A 254 5.62 -6.28 -19.62
CA LEU A 254 5.07 -7.39 -18.83
C LEU A 254 5.17 -8.70 -19.62
N CYS A 255 4.66 -8.73 -20.86
CA CYS A 255 4.71 -9.91 -21.73
C CYS A 255 6.15 -10.41 -21.92
N ASN A 256 7.06 -9.51 -22.33
CA ASN A 256 8.47 -9.88 -22.53
C ASN A 256 9.10 -10.42 -21.24
N SER A 257 8.78 -9.82 -20.09
CA SER A 257 9.38 -10.22 -18.81
C SER A 257 8.83 -11.55 -18.30
N LEU A 258 7.56 -11.88 -18.55
CA LEU A 258 6.98 -13.18 -18.24
C LEU A 258 7.65 -14.30 -19.06
N GLU A 259 7.80 -14.08 -20.37
CA GLU A 259 8.47 -15.02 -21.28
C GLU A 259 9.94 -15.24 -20.88
N GLU A 260 10.70 -14.15 -20.72
CA GLU A 260 12.12 -14.21 -20.35
C GLU A 260 12.34 -14.91 -18.99
N LEU A 261 11.52 -14.63 -17.98
CA LEU A 261 11.65 -15.29 -16.67
C LEU A 261 11.31 -16.77 -16.73
N LEU A 262 10.34 -17.16 -17.57
CA LEU A 262 10.00 -18.56 -17.76
C LEU A 262 11.16 -19.31 -18.43
N ASP A 263 11.75 -18.72 -19.47
CA ASP A 263 12.91 -19.30 -20.17
C ASP A 263 14.15 -19.38 -19.28
N GLU A 264 14.42 -18.36 -18.47
CA GLU A 264 15.60 -18.29 -17.59
C GLU A 264 15.50 -19.23 -16.39
N LYS A 265 14.31 -19.40 -15.80
CA LYS A 265 14.12 -20.17 -14.57
C LYS A 265 13.67 -21.60 -14.81
N GLY A 266 12.97 -21.87 -15.91
CA GLY A 266 12.35 -23.17 -16.17
C GLY A 266 11.32 -23.59 -15.11
N GLY A 267 10.82 -22.64 -14.30
CA GLY A 267 10.01 -22.91 -13.13
C GLY A 267 9.41 -21.65 -12.52
N PRO A 268 8.76 -21.76 -11.35
CA PRO A 268 8.09 -20.64 -10.72
C PRO A 268 9.05 -19.51 -10.29
N PHE A 269 8.58 -18.26 -10.36
CA PHE A 269 9.32 -17.05 -9.97
C PHE A 269 8.45 -16.10 -9.15
N LEU A 270 9.08 -15.25 -8.36
CA LEU A 270 8.40 -14.31 -7.47
C LEU A 270 7.91 -13.06 -8.23
N LEU A 271 6.83 -12.44 -7.76
CA LEU A 271 6.34 -11.17 -8.30
C LEU A 271 7.39 -10.05 -8.23
N THR A 272 8.27 -10.08 -7.23
CA THR A 272 9.38 -9.13 -7.10
C THR A 272 10.37 -9.27 -8.27
N GLN A 273 10.71 -10.50 -8.66
CA GLN A 273 11.57 -10.78 -9.82
C GLN A 273 10.90 -10.31 -11.11
N LEU A 274 9.58 -10.53 -11.25
CA LEU A 274 8.82 -10.00 -12.38
C LEU A 274 8.89 -8.47 -12.45
N CYS A 275 8.66 -7.76 -11.35
CA CYS A 275 8.72 -6.31 -11.38
C CYS A 275 10.15 -5.78 -11.63
N GLU A 276 11.19 -6.43 -11.11
CA GLU A 276 12.58 -6.10 -11.45
C GLU A 276 12.83 -6.22 -12.96
N LYS A 277 12.41 -7.34 -13.57
CA LYS A 277 12.56 -7.60 -15.00
C LYS A 277 11.76 -6.61 -15.89
N ILE A 278 10.57 -6.20 -15.44
CA ILE A 278 9.79 -5.14 -16.09
C ILE A 278 10.53 -3.80 -16.00
N ASN A 279 11.10 -3.48 -14.83
CA ASN A 279 11.76 -2.20 -14.58
C ASN A 279 13.11 -2.05 -15.29
N GLU A 280 13.80 -3.15 -15.61
CA GLU A 280 14.95 -3.13 -16.52
C GLU A 280 14.59 -2.55 -17.89
N LYS A 281 13.38 -2.85 -18.38
CA LYS A 281 12.82 -2.37 -19.65
C LYS A 281 12.18 -0.99 -19.52
N ARG A 282 11.61 -0.67 -18.34
CA ARG A 282 10.81 0.56 -18.08
C ARG A 282 11.45 1.53 -17.09
N LYS A 283 12.72 1.90 -17.31
CA LYS A 283 13.48 2.80 -16.40
C LYS A 283 12.81 4.15 -16.11
N ARG A 284 12.05 4.72 -17.06
CA ARG A 284 11.39 6.03 -16.91
C ARG A 284 9.99 5.96 -16.28
N GLN A 285 9.34 4.80 -16.37
CA GLN A 285 7.97 4.56 -15.90
C GLN A 285 7.92 3.20 -15.20
N PRO A 286 8.63 3.05 -14.06
CA PRO A 286 8.76 1.77 -13.39
C PRO A 286 7.41 1.25 -12.90
N CYS A 287 7.23 -0.06 -12.94
CA CYS A 287 6.21 -0.75 -12.18
C CYS A 287 6.47 -0.61 -10.69
N ILE A 288 5.38 -0.49 -9.93
CA ILE A 288 5.44 -0.35 -8.48
C ILE A 288 4.58 -1.46 -7.86
N PRO A 289 5.17 -2.38 -7.09
CA PRO A 289 4.43 -3.37 -6.34
C PRO A 289 3.89 -2.79 -5.04
N TRP A 290 2.67 -3.16 -4.69
CA TRP A 290 1.98 -2.74 -3.48
C TRP A 290 1.41 -3.96 -2.75
N ASP A 291 1.63 -4.05 -1.45
CA ASP A 291 0.89 -4.97 -0.59
C ASP A 291 -0.39 -4.30 -0.11
N ARG A 292 -1.53 -4.87 -0.51
CA ARG A 292 -2.87 -4.34 -0.24
C ARG A 292 -3.33 -4.59 1.19
N LEU A 293 -2.89 -5.69 1.82
CA LEU A 293 -3.32 -6.10 3.16
C LEU A 293 -2.33 -5.73 4.27
N ARG A 294 -1.13 -5.25 3.92
CA ARG A 294 -0.02 -4.97 4.86
C ARG A 294 0.41 -6.21 5.63
N SER A 295 0.22 -7.38 5.05
CA SER A 295 0.68 -8.62 5.63
C SER A 295 2.20 -8.73 5.47
N TYR A 296 2.79 -8.19 4.39
CA TYR A 296 4.21 -8.16 3.95
C TYR A 296 5.03 -9.44 4.15
N LYS A 297 4.41 -10.50 4.63
CA LYS A 297 5.07 -11.73 5.02
C LYS A 297 5.36 -12.63 3.84
N ARG A 298 4.62 -12.52 2.73
CA ARG A 298 4.72 -13.40 1.56
C ARG A 298 4.49 -12.63 0.28
N THR A 299 5.06 -13.10 -0.82
CA THR A 299 4.84 -12.55 -2.17
C THR A 299 4.21 -13.59 -3.09
N VAL A 300 3.39 -13.14 -4.03
CA VAL A 300 2.82 -13.98 -5.08
C VAL A 300 3.97 -14.61 -5.87
N GLN A 301 3.82 -15.91 -6.16
CA GLN A 301 4.69 -16.68 -7.02
C GLN A 301 3.92 -17.09 -8.27
N LEU A 302 4.52 -16.89 -9.44
CA LEU A 302 3.92 -17.24 -10.73
C LEU A 302 4.72 -18.39 -11.34
N GLY A 303 4.04 -19.35 -11.93
CA GLY A 303 4.69 -20.47 -12.61
C GLY A 303 3.69 -21.33 -13.37
N PRO A 304 4.13 -22.13 -14.35
CA PRO A 304 3.22 -22.93 -15.16
C PRO A 304 2.41 -23.96 -14.36
N LEU A 305 1.11 -24.07 -14.66
CA LEU A 305 0.25 -25.16 -14.26
C LEU A 305 0.28 -26.26 -15.34
N HIS A 306 0.92 -27.38 -15.03
CA HIS A 306 0.93 -28.53 -15.93
C HIS A 306 -0.40 -29.27 -15.80
N GLN A 307 -1.23 -29.25 -16.85
CA GLN A 307 -2.59 -29.84 -16.84
C GLN A 307 -2.63 -31.32 -16.41
N HIS A 308 -1.61 -32.12 -16.77
CA HIS A 308 -1.52 -33.52 -16.37
C HIS A 308 -1.26 -33.72 -14.86
N GLN A 309 -0.73 -32.70 -14.17
CA GLN A 309 -0.50 -32.75 -12.73
C GLN A 309 -1.71 -32.26 -11.94
N THR A 310 -2.69 -31.59 -12.56
CA THR A 310 -3.80 -30.96 -11.83
C THR A 310 -4.62 -31.98 -11.03
N GLN A 311 -4.87 -33.19 -11.54
CA GLN A 311 -5.63 -34.21 -10.79
C GLN A 311 -4.86 -34.75 -9.58
N GLU A 312 -3.56 -35.00 -9.71
CA GLU A 312 -2.71 -35.43 -8.59
C GLU A 312 -2.55 -34.32 -7.55
N ARG A 313 -2.41 -33.07 -8.01
CA ARG A 313 -2.36 -31.88 -7.16
C ARG A 313 -3.68 -31.66 -6.44
N GLU A 314 -4.81 -31.73 -7.14
CA GLU A 314 -6.15 -31.67 -6.55
C GLU A 314 -6.30 -32.75 -5.49
N ALA A 315 -5.88 -33.99 -5.76
CA ALA A 315 -5.91 -35.05 -4.77
C ALA A 315 -5.01 -34.75 -3.55
N ALA A 316 -3.83 -34.14 -3.74
CA ALA A 316 -2.97 -33.71 -2.64
C ALA A 316 -3.63 -32.61 -1.81
N PHE A 317 -4.23 -31.60 -2.44
CA PHE A 317 -4.90 -30.50 -1.74
C PHE A 317 -6.26 -30.89 -1.10
N GLN A 318 -6.98 -31.87 -1.67
CA GLN A 318 -8.28 -32.33 -1.16
C GLN A 318 -8.16 -33.38 -0.05
N LYS A 319 -7.04 -34.12 0.02
CA LYS A 319 -6.79 -35.07 1.12
C LYS A 319 -6.66 -34.38 2.47
N ASP A 320 -6.21 -33.12 2.46
CA ASP A 320 -5.95 -32.37 3.69
C ASP A 320 -7.16 -31.58 4.14
N ALA A 321 -7.47 -31.66 5.43
CA ALA A 321 -8.50 -30.82 6.03
C ALA A 321 -8.17 -29.32 5.83
N PRO A 322 -9.19 -28.44 5.77
CA PRO A 322 -8.97 -26.99 5.76
C PRO A 322 -8.09 -26.58 6.96
N GLU A 323 -7.27 -25.53 6.80
CA GLU A 323 -6.52 -24.96 7.93
C GLU A 323 -7.51 -24.53 9.02
N ARG A 324 -7.36 -25.07 10.24
CA ARG A 324 -8.26 -24.79 11.36
C ARG A 324 -7.65 -23.87 12.42
N ALA A 325 -6.33 -23.79 12.46
CA ALA A 325 -5.56 -23.00 13.41
C ALA A 325 -4.13 -22.80 12.90
N SER A 326 -3.49 -21.72 13.34
CA SER A 326 -2.08 -21.43 13.10
C SER A 326 -1.36 -21.05 14.39
N ILE A 327 -0.05 -21.27 14.41
CA ILE A 327 0.86 -20.86 15.49
C ILE A 327 2.07 -20.15 14.89
N ASN A 328 2.46 -19.03 15.50
CA ASN A 328 3.68 -18.31 15.14
C ASN A 328 4.80 -18.70 16.10
N LEU A 329 5.89 -19.26 15.57
CA LEU A 329 7.07 -19.64 16.34
C LEU A 329 8.22 -18.68 16.05
N ARG A 330 8.88 -18.18 17.11
CA ARG A 330 10.07 -17.33 16.99
C ARG A 330 11.30 -18.06 17.52
N LEU A 331 12.27 -18.29 16.64
CA LEU A 331 13.56 -18.88 16.99
C LEU A 331 14.60 -17.77 17.21
N SER A 332 15.26 -17.78 18.37
CA SER A 332 16.35 -16.84 18.66
C SER A 332 17.69 -17.49 18.34
N LEU A 333 18.38 -17.00 17.32
CA LEU A 333 19.63 -17.56 16.82
C LEU A 333 20.84 -16.88 17.45
N LYS A 334 21.95 -17.62 17.58
CA LYS A 334 23.26 -17.09 18.00
C LYS A 334 24.06 -16.48 16.84
N VAL A 335 23.57 -16.63 15.62
CA VAL A 335 24.17 -16.10 14.39
C VAL A 335 23.34 -14.94 13.87
N GLU A 336 23.98 -14.05 13.12
CA GLU A 336 23.31 -12.89 12.52
C GLU A 336 22.46 -13.28 11.30
N ASP A 337 22.83 -14.35 10.59
CA ASP A 337 22.14 -14.82 9.38
C ASP A 337 22.22 -16.35 9.27
N LEU A 338 21.34 -16.93 8.46
CA LEU A 338 21.41 -18.33 8.03
C LEU A 338 21.80 -18.39 6.55
N ASN A 339 22.71 -19.30 6.20
CA ASN A 339 22.98 -19.58 4.79
C ASN A 339 21.90 -20.49 4.18
N ASP A 340 21.87 -20.56 2.84
CA ASP A 340 20.86 -21.31 2.09
C ASP A 340 20.73 -22.77 2.52
N GLU A 341 21.85 -23.45 2.79
CA GLU A 341 21.84 -24.86 3.22
C GLU A 341 21.29 -25.03 4.63
N GLN A 342 21.58 -24.08 5.54
CA GLN A 342 20.97 -24.06 6.87
C GLN A 342 19.46 -23.81 6.78
N ILE A 343 19.02 -22.89 5.92
CA ILE A 343 17.59 -22.60 5.70
C ILE A 343 16.88 -23.85 5.18
N LYS A 344 17.40 -24.48 4.13
CA LYS A 344 16.85 -25.74 3.58
C LYS A 344 16.82 -26.85 4.64
N HIS A 345 17.89 -26.98 5.42
CA HIS A 345 17.94 -28.00 6.46
C HIS A 345 16.86 -27.78 7.51
N VAL A 346 16.72 -26.57 8.05
CA VAL A 346 15.66 -26.22 9.00
C VAL A 346 14.27 -26.45 8.38
N ALA A 347 14.06 -25.99 7.15
CA ALA A 347 12.79 -26.16 6.43
C ALA A 347 12.37 -27.63 6.28
N ARG A 348 13.32 -28.54 6.03
CA ARG A 348 13.05 -29.99 5.94
C ARG A 348 12.83 -30.66 7.30
N GLN A 349 13.50 -30.17 8.35
CA GLN A 349 13.42 -30.76 9.68
C GLN A 349 12.11 -30.42 10.42
N ILE A 350 11.55 -29.22 10.25
CA ILE A 350 10.33 -28.84 10.96
C ILE A 350 9.14 -29.78 10.63
N PRO A 351 8.82 -30.08 9.35
CA PRO A 351 7.83 -31.09 8.98
C PRO A 351 8.06 -32.44 9.68
N HIS A 352 9.31 -32.89 9.75
CA HIS A 352 9.67 -34.15 10.38
C HIS A 352 9.37 -34.13 11.90
N ILE A 353 9.78 -33.07 12.60
CA ILE A 353 9.50 -32.89 14.04
C ILE A 353 7.99 -32.84 14.29
N CYS A 354 7.21 -32.16 13.44
CA CYS A 354 5.75 -32.13 13.56
C CYS A 354 5.13 -33.53 13.41
N ARG A 355 5.59 -34.32 12.43
CA ARG A 355 5.16 -35.71 12.26
C ARG A 355 5.48 -36.57 13.48
N GLU A 356 6.69 -36.46 14.03
CA GLU A 356 7.07 -37.17 15.27
C GLU A 356 6.21 -36.78 16.47
N ALA A 357 5.88 -35.49 16.58
CA ALA A 357 5.01 -34.95 17.61
C ALA A 357 3.51 -35.24 17.37
N LYS A 358 3.15 -35.92 16.28
CA LYS A 358 1.75 -36.17 15.86
C LYS A 358 0.95 -34.88 15.67
N VAL A 359 1.62 -33.82 15.22
CA VAL A 359 0.99 -32.55 14.84
C VAL A 359 0.84 -32.56 13.34
N ASP A 360 -0.41 -32.59 12.89
CA ASP A 360 -0.75 -32.52 11.47
C ASP A 360 -0.55 -31.08 10.98
N VAL A 361 0.51 -30.87 10.20
CA VAL A 361 0.90 -29.56 9.67
C VAL A 361 0.63 -29.51 8.18
N ARG A 362 -0.24 -28.58 7.79
CA ARG A 362 -0.56 -28.38 6.38
C ARG A 362 0.49 -27.55 5.65
N ARG A 363 1.00 -26.49 6.29
CA ARG A 363 1.99 -25.56 5.72
C ARG A 363 2.84 -24.96 6.81
N ILE A 364 4.07 -24.59 6.46
CA ILE A 364 4.98 -23.84 7.34
C ILE A 364 5.50 -22.66 6.55
N TYR A 365 5.49 -21.49 7.18
CA TYR A 365 5.87 -20.23 6.55
C TYR A 365 7.10 -19.63 7.23
N TRP A 366 7.96 -19.04 6.41
CA TRP A 366 8.98 -18.11 6.88
C TRP A 366 8.35 -16.73 7.10
N GLU A 367 8.28 -16.30 8.36
CA GLU A 367 7.72 -14.99 8.75
C GLU A 367 8.70 -13.82 8.57
N GLY A 368 10.01 -14.11 8.55
CA GLY A 368 11.06 -13.12 8.35
C GLY A 368 12.21 -13.24 9.34
N MET A 369 13.37 -12.71 8.96
CA MET A 369 14.56 -12.64 9.81
C MET A 369 14.76 -11.23 10.38
N THR A 370 14.93 -11.12 11.70
CA THR A 370 15.27 -9.85 12.35
C THR A 370 16.69 -9.89 12.90
N THR A 371 17.58 -9.04 12.40
CA THR A 371 18.93 -8.90 12.95
C THR A 371 18.95 -7.84 14.05
N LYS A 372 19.39 -8.21 15.24
CA LYS A 372 19.66 -7.22 16.30
C LYS A 372 21.04 -6.62 16.02
N LYS A 373 21.08 -5.55 15.23
CA LYS A 373 22.29 -4.72 15.20
C LYS A 373 22.52 -4.19 16.60
N ARG A 374 23.63 -4.58 17.24
CA ARG A 374 24.11 -3.88 18.43
C ARG A 374 24.33 -2.44 18.01
N ALA A 375 23.50 -1.53 18.50
CA ALA A 375 23.75 -0.11 18.33
C ALA A 375 25.11 0.17 19.00
N MET A 376 26.17 0.34 18.20
CA MET A 376 27.47 0.80 18.70
C MET A 376 27.43 2.23 19.26
N SER A 377 26.24 2.85 19.32
CA SER A 377 26.01 4.20 19.80
C SER A 377 26.13 4.35 21.33
N SER A 378 26.16 3.28 22.12
CA SER A 378 26.21 3.39 23.59
C SER A 378 27.60 3.18 24.19
N ILE A 379 28.66 3.05 23.39
CA ILE A 379 30.04 2.81 23.89
C ILE A 379 30.88 4.10 23.91
N ILE A 380 30.39 5.23 23.38
CA ILE A 380 31.16 6.50 23.39
C ILE A 380 30.82 7.41 24.60
N GLU A 381 29.83 7.07 25.45
CA GLU A 381 29.48 7.87 26.64
C GLU A 381 29.84 7.23 27.99
N ALA A 382 30.72 6.22 28.02
CA ALA A 382 31.15 5.60 29.28
C ALA A 382 32.68 5.61 29.42
N ASP A 383 33.26 6.79 29.27
CA ASP A 383 34.57 7.15 29.82
C ASP A 383 34.45 8.52 30.51
N SER A 384 33.58 8.58 31.52
CA SER A 384 33.66 9.58 32.59
C SER A 384 33.39 8.88 33.91
N ASP A 385 34.49 8.40 34.49
CA ASP A 385 34.81 8.35 35.91
C ASP A 385 33.72 8.91 36.85
N ASP A 386 33.08 8.02 37.62
CA ASP A 386 32.98 8.16 39.07
C ASP A 386 32.37 6.89 39.68
N GLY A 387 33.17 6.24 40.52
CA GLY A 387 32.81 5.00 41.20
C GLY A 387 31.71 5.21 42.24
N TYR A 388 30.70 4.35 42.19
CA TYR A 388 29.87 4.01 43.35
C TYR A 388 29.57 2.51 43.32
N GLU A 389 30.16 1.78 44.26
CA GLU A 389 29.73 0.43 44.60
C GLU A 389 28.33 0.48 45.21
N VAL A 390 27.40 -0.30 44.66
CA VAL A 390 26.13 -0.62 45.31
C VAL A 390 26.00 -2.13 45.40
N THR A 391 25.95 -2.60 46.65
CA THR A 391 25.77 -3.98 47.06
C THR A 391 24.34 -4.45 46.74
N ILE A 392 24.19 -5.58 46.06
CA ILE A 392 22.89 -6.21 45.79
C ILE A 392 22.53 -7.13 46.96
N ASN A 393 21.45 -6.80 47.68
CA ASN A 393 20.79 -7.69 48.63
C ASN A 393 19.56 -8.33 47.96
N ASN A 394 19.52 -9.67 47.98
CA ASN A 394 18.42 -10.51 47.52
C ASN A 394 17.44 -10.81 48.65
N GLN A 395 16.23 -10.25 48.60
CA GLN A 395 14.95 -10.74 49.17
C GLN A 395 13.85 -10.02 48.35
N GLY A 396 12.74 -10.54 47.87
CA GLY A 396 11.85 -11.65 48.24
C GLY A 396 10.42 -11.11 47.97
N GLU A 397 9.59 -11.87 47.24
CA GLU A 397 8.10 -11.87 47.13
C GLU A 397 7.30 -10.55 47.27
N ASP A 398 6.36 -10.23 46.35
CA ASP A 398 4.98 -10.77 46.40
C ASP A 398 3.99 -10.12 45.37
N THR A 399 3.00 -10.94 45.01
CA THR A 399 1.69 -10.74 44.35
C THR A 399 1.11 -9.34 44.07
N ILE A 400 0.84 -9.01 42.78
CA ILE A 400 -0.20 -8.03 42.37
C ILE A 400 -0.97 -8.48 41.10
N GLY A 401 -2.26 -8.77 41.31
CA GLY A 401 -3.44 -8.48 40.46
C GLY A 401 -3.37 -8.66 38.93
N ARG A 402 -3.98 -9.74 38.44
CA ARG A 402 -4.40 -9.89 37.02
C ARG A 402 -5.38 -8.79 36.61
N THR A 403 -4.94 -7.83 35.79
CA THR A 403 -5.82 -6.96 35.00
C THR A 403 -6.25 -7.67 33.71
N ARG A 404 -7.57 -7.77 33.48
CA ARG A 404 -8.13 -8.17 32.18
C ARG A 404 -7.87 -7.05 31.16
N PRO A 405 -7.39 -7.36 29.94
CA PRO A 405 -7.27 -6.35 28.90
C PRO A 405 -8.66 -5.87 28.47
N MET A 406 -8.85 -4.55 28.40
CA MET A 406 -10.02 -3.96 27.76
C MET A 406 -10.02 -4.35 26.29
N VAL A 407 -11.11 -4.96 25.83
CA VAL A 407 -11.25 -5.46 24.47
C VAL A 407 -11.26 -4.27 23.51
N PHE A 408 -10.16 -4.12 22.76
CA PHE A 408 -9.92 -3.09 21.74
C PHE A 408 -11.10 -2.91 20.76
N GLU A 409 -11.86 -3.96 20.52
CA GLU A 409 -13.08 -4.00 19.71
C GLU A 409 -14.17 -3.03 20.20
N ALA A 410 -14.34 -2.87 21.52
CA ALA A 410 -15.32 -1.93 22.09
C ALA A 410 -14.92 -0.46 21.85
N ALA A 411 -13.62 -0.17 21.87
CA ALA A 411 -13.10 1.17 21.57
C ALA A 411 -13.29 1.50 20.08
N VAL A 412 -12.98 0.55 19.18
CA VAL A 412 -13.18 0.69 17.73
C VAL A 412 -14.67 0.88 17.40
N HIS A 413 -15.56 0.12 18.03
CA HIS A 413 -17.01 0.29 17.86
C HIS A 413 -17.51 1.67 18.31
N SER A 414 -16.94 2.21 19.39
CA SER A 414 -17.31 3.54 19.90
C SER A 414 -16.88 4.66 18.95
N VAL A 415 -15.67 4.57 18.38
CA VAL A 415 -15.17 5.54 17.38
C VAL A 415 -16.01 5.47 16.09
N ASN A 416 -16.36 4.27 15.62
CA ASN A 416 -17.19 4.09 14.44
C ASN A 416 -18.62 4.63 14.63
N ARG A 417 -19.21 4.50 15.83
CA ARG A 417 -20.51 5.12 16.15
C ARG A 417 -20.41 6.65 16.12
N ALA A 418 -19.37 7.24 16.71
CA ALA A 418 -19.15 8.69 16.67
C ALA A 418 -19.00 9.21 15.22
N TYR A 419 -18.29 8.46 14.37
CA TYR A 419 -18.13 8.82 12.95
C TYR A 419 -19.46 8.75 12.18
N LYS A 420 -20.30 7.74 12.45
CA LYS A 420 -21.65 7.63 11.87
C LYS A 420 -22.55 8.79 12.29
N VAL A 421 -22.51 9.20 13.56
CA VAL A 421 -23.26 10.37 14.06
C VAL A 421 -22.79 11.66 13.38
N ARG A 422 -21.47 11.87 13.24
CA ARG A 422 -20.91 13.02 12.50
C ARG A 422 -21.42 13.11 11.07
N ASN A 423 -21.42 11.98 10.35
CA ASN A 423 -21.84 11.93 8.96
C ASN A 423 -23.37 12.03 8.80
N ALA A 424 -24.16 11.65 9.82
CA ALA A 424 -25.59 11.90 9.84
C ALA A 424 -25.90 13.40 10.03
N PHE A 425 -25.17 14.09 10.91
CA PHE A 425 -25.29 15.54 11.11
C PHE A 425 -24.88 16.34 9.87
N ARG A 426 -23.78 15.95 9.21
CA ARG A 426 -23.36 16.58 7.93
C ARG A 426 -24.44 16.43 6.86
N ARG A 427 -25.03 15.24 6.71
CA ARG A 427 -26.13 15.02 5.76
C ARG A 427 -27.40 15.81 6.10
N MET A 428 -27.71 16.02 7.38
CA MET A 428 -28.83 16.90 7.77
C MET A 428 -28.55 18.37 7.47
N HIS A 429 -27.30 18.81 7.58
CA HIS A 429 -26.88 20.16 7.24
C HIS A 429 -26.98 20.42 5.73
N ASP A 430 -26.51 19.47 4.91
CA ASP A 430 -26.44 19.64 3.46
C ASP A 430 -27.80 19.52 2.76
N ASN A 431 -28.79 18.87 3.39
CA ASN A 431 -30.14 18.69 2.84
C ASN A 431 -31.13 19.82 3.20
N ARG A 432 -30.74 20.86 3.95
CA ARG A 432 -31.61 22.02 4.19
C ARG A 432 -31.42 23.09 3.11
N ARG A 433 -32.43 23.28 2.26
CA ARG A 433 -32.51 24.45 1.36
C ARG A 433 -32.66 25.73 2.19
N PRO A 434 -31.95 26.82 1.86
CA PRO A 434 -32.06 28.07 2.58
C PRO A 434 -33.45 28.68 2.30
N THR A 435 -34.28 28.78 3.33
CA THR A 435 -35.46 29.64 3.28
C THR A 435 -35.39 30.62 4.45
N CYS A 436 -35.46 31.90 4.06
CA CYS A 436 -35.60 33.11 4.86
C CYS A 436 -34.55 33.43 5.93
N GLU A 437 -33.86 34.56 5.71
CA GLU A 437 -32.95 35.23 6.62
C GLU A 437 -33.73 35.88 7.78
N SER A 438 -33.69 35.27 8.95
CA SER A 438 -33.32 35.91 10.22
C SER A 438 -33.42 34.84 11.33
N GLU A 439 -32.62 34.97 12.39
CA GLU A 439 -32.55 34.06 13.56
C GLU A 439 -31.58 32.86 13.52
N ASN A 440 -30.55 32.84 12.65
CA ASN A 440 -29.58 31.72 12.63
C ASN A 440 -28.30 31.89 13.48
N GLY A 441 -28.10 33.03 14.16
CA GLY A 441 -26.85 33.28 14.90
C GLY A 441 -26.63 32.36 16.12
N ALA A 442 -27.66 32.16 16.94
CA ALA A 442 -27.55 31.36 18.16
C ALA A 442 -27.41 29.85 17.87
N PHE A 443 -28.08 29.36 16.83
CA PHE A 443 -28.01 27.95 16.44
C PHE A 443 -26.65 27.62 15.79
N GLN A 444 -26.10 28.52 14.96
CA GLN A 444 -24.76 28.33 14.40
C GLN A 444 -23.67 28.39 15.48
N LEU A 445 -23.81 29.25 16.49
CA LEU A 445 -22.89 29.31 17.62
C LEU A 445 -23.00 28.04 18.48
N PHE A 446 -24.22 27.56 18.77
CA PHE A 446 -24.45 26.31 19.51
C PHE A 446 -23.87 25.10 18.77
N ALA A 447 -24.11 24.98 17.46
CA ALA A 447 -23.58 23.88 16.65
C ALA A 447 -22.05 23.90 16.57
N ARG A 448 -21.43 25.09 16.47
CA ARG A 448 -19.96 25.23 16.49
C ARG A 448 -19.38 24.83 17.84
N THR A 449 -19.95 25.30 18.95
CA THR A 449 -19.48 24.97 20.31
C THR A 449 -19.65 23.49 20.64
N LEU A 450 -20.76 22.87 20.22
CA LEU A 450 -20.98 21.44 20.38
C LEU A 450 -19.98 20.61 19.54
N MET A 451 -19.69 21.05 18.31
CA MET A 451 -18.73 20.39 17.42
C MET A 451 -17.30 20.49 17.95
N THR A 452 -16.86 21.66 18.41
CA THR A 452 -15.51 21.82 18.99
C THR A 452 -15.36 21.06 20.31
N GLY A 453 -16.38 21.08 21.17
CA GLY A 453 -16.40 20.29 22.41
C GLY A 453 -16.34 18.78 22.15
N SER A 454 -17.11 18.28 21.18
CA SER A 454 -17.09 16.85 20.81
C SER A 454 -15.77 16.40 20.18
N MET A 455 -15.13 17.26 19.37
CA MET A 455 -13.80 16.96 18.82
C MET A 455 -12.71 16.99 19.89
N ALA A 456 -12.73 17.98 20.79
CA ALA A 456 -11.79 18.04 21.91
C ALA A 456 -11.91 16.81 22.82
N LEU A 457 -13.14 16.36 23.11
CA LEU A 457 -13.39 15.13 23.87
C LEU A 457 -12.89 13.88 23.14
N ALA A 458 -13.10 13.79 21.82
CA ALA A 458 -12.64 12.68 21.00
C ALA A 458 -11.10 12.62 20.94
N PHE A 459 -10.42 13.75 20.77
CA PHE A 459 -8.96 13.80 20.79
C PHE A 459 -8.39 13.51 22.18
N ALA A 460 -9.04 13.96 23.25
CA ALA A 460 -8.65 13.64 24.62
C ALA A 460 -8.80 12.14 24.91
N LEU A 461 -9.89 11.50 24.45
CA LEU A 461 -10.10 10.06 24.60
C LEU A 461 -9.09 9.23 23.79
N VAL A 462 -8.73 9.66 22.57
CA VAL A 462 -7.68 9.02 21.77
C VAL A 462 -6.31 9.22 22.43
N GLY A 463 -6.03 10.41 22.98
CA GLY A 463 -4.80 10.67 23.74
C GLY A 463 -4.67 9.79 24.99
N ALA A 464 -5.75 9.63 25.74
CA ALA A 464 -5.80 8.74 26.91
C ALA A 464 -5.58 7.26 26.53
N LEU A 465 -6.16 6.81 25.40
CA LEU A 465 -5.98 5.44 24.90
C LEU A 465 -4.56 5.16 24.39
N VAL A 466 -3.83 6.19 23.95
CA VAL A 466 -2.49 6.03 23.35
C VAL A 466 -1.36 6.27 24.37
N PHE A 467 -1.56 7.07 25.42
CA PHE A 467 -0.43 7.59 26.22
C PHE A 467 -0.43 7.31 27.74
N THR A 468 -1.42 6.63 28.32
CA THR A 468 -1.41 6.39 29.78
C THR A 468 -1.33 4.91 30.13
N GLU A 469 -0.15 4.46 30.56
CA GLU A 469 0.11 3.08 31.01
C GLU A 469 -0.23 2.82 32.49
N THR A 470 -0.55 3.86 33.29
CA THR A 470 -0.84 3.68 34.74
C THR A 470 -2.17 4.31 35.17
N LYS A 471 -2.86 3.62 36.10
CA LYS A 471 -4.20 3.96 36.62
C LYS A 471 -4.31 5.37 37.22
N GLU A 472 -3.27 5.84 37.89
CA GLU A 472 -3.24 7.16 38.53
C GLU A 472 -3.23 8.30 37.50
N ARG A 473 -2.54 8.10 36.35
CA ARG A 473 -2.52 9.07 35.26
C ARG A 473 -3.87 9.16 34.54
N CYS A 474 -4.61 8.05 34.43
CA CYS A 474 -5.98 8.07 33.90
C CYS A 474 -6.93 8.89 34.78
N ILE A 475 -6.79 8.81 36.10
CA ILE A 475 -7.65 9.55 37.05
C ILE A 475 -7.35 11.06 37.00
N LEU A 476 -6.06 11.44 37.04
CA LEU A 476 -5.64 12.84 36.93
C LEU A 476 -6.04 13.45 35.58
N PHE A 477 -5.89 12.69 34.49
CA PHE A 477 -6.32 13.14 33.17
C PHE A 477 -7.84 13.27 33.06
N GLY A 478 -8.60 12.30 33.61
CA GLY A 478 -10.06 12.36 33.68
C GLY A 478 -10.56 13.58 34.46
N ALA A 479 -9.93 13.91 35.57
CA ALA A 479 -10.22 15.13 36.34
C ALA A 479 -9.91 16.40 35.54
N GLY A 480 -8.81 16.41 34.78
CA GLY A 480 -8.44 17.52 33.88
C GLY A 480 -9.47 17.75 32.77
N VAL A 481 -9.92 16.69 32.10
CA VAL A 481 -10.98 16.79 31.07
C VAL A 481 -12.30 17.27 31.67
N ALA A 482 -12.69 16.75 32.84
CA ALA A 482 -13.90 17.19 33.52
C ALA A 482 -13.86 18.68 33.88
N MET A 483 -12.71 19.19 34.33
CA MET A 483 -12.54 20.62 34.61
C MET A 483 -12.65 21.48 33.34
N VAL A 484 -12.07 21.05 32.22
CA VAL A 484 -12.15 21.79 30.94
C VAL A 484 -13.61 21.83 30.44
N VAL A 485 -14.33 20.72 30.54
CA VAL A 485 -15.75 20.66 30.17
C VAL A 485 -16.60 21.56 31.08
N ALA A 486 -16.39 21.50 32.40
CA ALA A 486 -17.10 22.35 33.35
C ALA A 486 -16.85 23.85 33.08
N TYR A 487 -15.60 24.22 32.79
CA TYR A 487 -15.24 25.60 32.42
C TYR A 487 -15.94 26.06 31.14
N GLN A 488 -15.98 25.21 30.11
CA GLN A 488 -16.68 25.51 28.86
C GLN A 488 -18.20 25.67 29.08
N MET A 489 -18.82 24.86 29.93
CA MET A 489 -20.24 24.99 30.27
C MET A 489 -20.52 26.29 31.04
N GLN A 490 -19.63 26.68 31.96
CA GLN A 490 -19.75 27.94 32.69
C GLN A 490 -19.65 29.16 31.76
N GLN A 491 -18.75 29.14 30.78
CA GLN A 491 -18.63 30.20 29.77
C GLN A 491 -19.88 30.31 28.89
N LEU A 492 -20.47 29.17 28.53
CA LEU A 492 -21.73 29.13 27.77
C LEU A 492 -22.88 29.73 28.59
N GLU A 493 -22.98 29.39 29.88
CA GLU A 493 -24.00 29.92 30.77
C GLU A 493 -23.88 31.44 30.95
N GLN A 494 -22.66 31.95 31.13
CA GLN A 494 -22.39 33.40 31.20
C GLN A 494 -22.80 34.11 29.92
N THR A 495 -22.53 33.50 28.76
CA THR A 495 -22.92 34.05 27.45
C THR A 495 -24.45 34.11 27.31
N LEU A 496 -25.16 33.05 27.72
CA LEU A 496 -26.62 33.00 27.70
C LEU A 496 -27.26 33.99 28.67
N GLN A 497 -26.68 34.19 29.86
CA GLN A 497 -27.16 35.19 30.82
C GLN A 497 -26.95 36.63 30.32
N GLY A 498 -25.82 36.90 29.65
CA GLY A 498 -25.57 38.20 29.01
C GLY A 498 -26.58 38.52 27.91
N ASP A 499 -26.98 37.51 27.13
CA ASP A 499 -27.94 37.67 26.04
C ASP A 499 -29.38 37.84 26.55
N ARG A 500 -29.76 37.16 27.65
CA ARG A 500 -31.05 37.38 28.33
C ARG A 500 -31.19 38.82 28.86
N ARG A 501 -30.13 39.37 29.46
CA ARG A 501 -30.11 40.77 29.94
C ARG A 501 -30.25 41.78 28.80
N ARG A 502 -29.63 41.54 27.64
CA ARG A 502 -29.74 42.44 26.48
C ARG A 502 -31.13 42.45 25.84
N ARG A 503 -31.88 41.35 25.95
CA ARG A 503 -33.23 41.24 25.39
C ARG A 503 -34.34 41.67 26.34
N GLY A 504 -34.02 42.19 27.53
CA GLY A 504 -35.02 42.64 28.51
C GLY A 504 -35.92 41.53 29.07
N LEU A 505 -35.57 40.27 28.82
CA LEU A 505 -36.29 39.09 29.32
C LEU A 505 -35.83 38.83 30.76
N ARG A 506 -36.71 39.08 31.73
CA ARG A 506 -36.49 38.70 33.13
C ARG A 506 -36.66 37.20 33.33
#